data_AF-X1T130-F1
#
_entry.id   AF-X1T130-F1
#
_cell.length_a   1.000
_cell.length_b   1.000
_cell.length_c   1.000
_cell.angle_alpha   90.00
_cell.angle_beta   90.00
_cell.angle_gamma   90.00
#
_symmetry.space_group_name_H-M   'P 1'
#
loop_
_entity.id
_entity.type
_entity.pdbx_description
1 polymer ?
#
loop_
_entity_poly.entity_id
_entity_poly.type
_entity_poly.pdbx_seq_one_letter_code
_entity_poly.pdbx_strand_id
1 'polypeptide(L)'
;FKAMYPRDTYIMGGLDYTDIDKYSKREIEKVLAEQVLTMTKIGFDGIKLLETKPSVARDMPFSIDDPVYNSFFALLEERQLPIFWHVADPEEFWNEKMIPPAAKTMGWSYSDGTYPSKEKLYERVERVLSRFPNLKVVFAHFYFLSANLKRASAIMDTYSNVNFDITPGSEMYYNFSREPEETRRFFINYQDRIVFGDDTAIRKREDIPKERTITKIFVMRNFLETDERLDKSFSIIERKGEIQGIKLPVSVLNKIYQDNYLRIVGKNPCPLNITLAGKYCHRVGEILRTKFGFPNQMNFGCEAENFLSSIKGRLK
;
A
#
# COMPACT_ATOMS: atom_id res chain seq x y z
N PHE A 1 16.22 -5.42 -3.74
CA PHE A 1 16.54 -4.06 -3.23
C PHE A 1 17.25 -4.07 -1.89
N LYS A 2 16.65 -4.54 -0.79
CA LYS A 2 17.26 -4.42 0.55
C LYS A 2 18.64 -5.07 0.74
N ALA A 3 18.92 -6.17 0.05
CA ALA A 3 20.26 -6.76 0.06
C ALA A 3 21.34 -5.88 -0.61
N MET A 4 20.94 -5.01 -1.55
CA MET A 4 21.84 -4.08 -2.26
C MET A 4 21.93 -2.71 -1.58
N TYR A 5 20.81 -2.24 -1.02
CA TYR A 5 20.69 -0.91 -0.41
C TYR A 5 20.13 -1.02 1.02
N PRO A 6 20.84 -1.70 1.94
CA PRO A 6 20.30 -2.07 3.25
C PRO A 6 20.03 -0.88 4.17
N ARG A 7 20.63 0.28 3.92
CA ARG A 7 20.43 1.51 4.72
C ARG A 7 19.27 2.38 4.23
N ASP A 8 18.84 2.19 2.99
CA ASP A 8 17.88 3.08 2.31
C ASP A 8 16.60 2.36 1.86
N THR A 9 16.51 1.03 2.06
CA THR A 9 15.37 0.23 1.61
C THR A 9 14.59 -0.32 2.78
N TYR A 10 13.32 0.08 2.86
CA TYR A 10 12.31 -0.55 3.68
C TYR A 10 11.48 -1.52 2.84
N ILE A 11 11.07 -2.66 3.40
CA ILE A 11 10.23 -3.66 2.75
C ILE A 11 9.10 -4.02 3.70
N MET A 12 7.88 -3.91 3.20
CA MET A 12 6.66 -4.36 3.87
C MET A 12 6.30 -5.76 3.38
N GLY A 13 5.98 -6.67 4.28
CA GLY A 13 5.66 -8.05 3.93
C GLY A 13 4.17 -8.25 3.68
N GLY A 14 3.82 -9.12 2.74
CA GLY A 14 2.43 -9.54 2.51
C GLY A 14 2.12 -10.88 3.19
N LEU A 15 0.85 -11.11 3.49
CA LEU A 15 0.39 -12.38 4.04
C LEU A 15 0.33 -13.47 2.97
N ASP A 16 0.62 -14.70 3.38
CA ASP A 16 0.54 -15.91 2.57
C ASP A 16 -0.66 -16.75 3.02
N TYR A 17 -1.60 -16.96 2.10
CA TYR A 17 -2.81 -17.75 2.31
C TYR A 17 -2.73 -19.13 1.65
N THR A 18 -1.53 -19.55 1.22
CA THR A 18 -1.35 -20.88 0.63
C THR A 18 -1.77 -21.96 1.63
N ASP A 19 -2.61 -22.89 1.19
CA ASP A 19 -3.17 -23.98 2.01
C ASP A 19 -4.02 -23.53 3.20
N ILE A 20 -4.50 -22.27 3.21
CA ILE A 20 -5.27 -21.74 4.33
C ILE A 20 -6.58 -22.51 4.60
N ASP A 21 -7.13 -23.14 3.55
CA ASP A 21 -8.32 -23.99 3.55
C ASP A 21 -8.13 -25.31 4.31
N LYS A 22 -6.88 -25.72 4.58
CA LYS A 22 -6.57 -26.96 5.31
C LYS A 22 -6.53 -26.79 6.82
N TYR A 23 -6.62 -25.56 7.32
CA TYR A 23 -6.49 -25.24 8.73
C TYR A 23 -7.84 -24.94 9.37
N SER A 24 -8.01 -25.32 10.63
CA SER A 24 -9.11 -24.82 11.47
C SER A 24 -8.95 -23.30 11.72
N LYS A 25 -10.03 -22.61 12.08
CA LYS A 25 -9.97 -21.17 12.41
C LYS A 25 -8.91 -20.81 13.46
N ARG A 26 -8.72 -21.68 14.47
CA ARG A 26 -7.70 -21.50 15.51
C ARG A 26 -6.28 -21.62 14.96
N GLU A 27 -6.06 -22.55 14.04
CA GLU A 27 -4.76 -22.72 13.37
C GLU A 27 -4.47 -21.55 12.42
N ILE A 28 -5.48 -21.08 11.68
CA ILE A 28 -5.37 -19.89 10.82
C ILE A 28 -4.92 -18.69 11.63
N GLU A 29 -5.58 -18.41 12.76
CA GLU A 29 -5.21 -17.28 13.63
C GLU A 29 -3.75 -17.35 14.08
N LYS A 30 -3.31 -18.54 14.48
CA LYS A 30 -1.92 -18.78 14.87
C LYS A 30 -0.95 -18.58 13.70
N VAL A 31 -1.24 -19.14 12.53
CA VAL A 31 -0.38 -19.07 11.34
C VAL A 31 -0.22 -17.63 10.87
N LEU A 32 -1.29 -16.84 10.84
CA LEU A 32 -1.23 -15.43 10.42
C LEU A 32 -0.35 -14.60 11.37
N ALA A 33 -0.45 -14.83 12.69
CA ALA A 33 0.44 -14.17 13.67
C ALA A 33 1.90 -14.65 13.53
N GLU A 34 2.15 -15.94 13.30
CA GLU A 34 3.49 -16.50 13.09
C GLU A 34 4.19 -15.96 11.83
N GLN A 35 3.42 -15.61 10.80
CA GLN A 35 3.97 -14.96 9.61
C GLN A 35 4.59 -13.60 9.95
N VAL A 36 3.98 -12.79 10.82
CA VAL A 36 4.55 -11.51 11.29
C VAL A 36 5.88 -11.74 12.01
N LEU A 37 5.94 -12.73 12.90
CA LEU A 37 7.17 -13.10 13.60
C LEU A 37 8.27 -13.58 12.64
N THR A 38 7.89 -14.30 11.59
CA THR A 38 8.82 -14.76 10.56
C THR A 38 9.35 -13.59 9.73
N MET A 39 8.46 -12.70 9.28
CA MET A 39 8.82 -11.52 8.49
C MET A 39 9.75 -10.57 9.27
N THR A 40 9.45 -10.31 10.55
CA THR A 40 10.34 -9.48 11.39
C THR A 40 11.73 -10.10 11.57
N LYS A 41 11.84 -11.43 11.76
CA LYS A 41 13.14 -12.13 11.81
C LYS A 41 13.92 -12.09 10.50
N ILE A 42 13.23 -12.07 9.36
CA ILE A 42 13.86 -11.91 8.04
C ILE A 42 14.38 -10.48 7.86
N GLY A 43 13.71 -9.49 8.44
CA GLY A 43 14.06 -8.08 8.34
C GLY A 43 13.09 -7.25 7.52
N PHE A 44 11.80 -7.63 7.48
CA PHE A 44 10.73 -6.74 7.00
C PHE A 44 10.46 -5.63 8.03
N ASP A 45 10.07 -4.46 7.54
CA ASP A 45 9.89 -3.23 8.35
C ASP A 45 8.42 -2.98 8.74
N GLY A 46 7.51 -3.84 8.28
CA GLY A 46 6.08 -3.73 8.49
C GLY A 46 5.31 -4.63 7.53
N ILE A 47 4.01 -4.38 7.39
CA ILE A 47 3.09 -5.22 6.62
C ILE A 47 2.40 -4.42 5.52
N LYS A 48 2.23 -5.01 4.34
CA LYS A 48 1.37 -4.51 3.27
C LYS A 48 0.12 -5.37 3.22
N LEU A 49 -1.04 -4.74 3.41
CA LEU A 49 -2.34 -5.40 3.27
C LEU A 49 -3.01 -5.01 1.96
N LEU A 50 -3.50 -6.03 1.24
CA LEU A 50 -4.27 -5.93 0.00
C LEU A 50 -5.64 -6.63 0.10
N GLU A 51 -5.93 -7.29 1.22
CA GLU A 51 -7.12 -8.10 1.48
C GLU A 51 -8.43 -7.32 1.42
N THR A 52 -8.33 -5.99 1.39
CA THR A 52 -9.43 -5.02 1.27
C THR A 52 -9.45 -4.28 -0.07
N LYS A 53 -8.54 -4.61 -0.99
CA LYS A 53 -8.71 -4.26 -2.41
C LYS A 53 -9.87 -5.08 -2.96
N PRO A 54 -10.84 -4.52 -3.70
CA PRO A 54 -12.07 -5.24 -4.07
C PRO A 54 -11.82 -6.56 -4.79
N SER A 55 -10.88 -6.60 -5.75
CA SER A 55 -10.53 -7.81 -6.48
C SER A 55 -9.94 -8.91 -5.60
N VAL A 56 -9.20 -8.53 -4.56
CA VAL A 56 -8.62 -9.49 -3.60
C VAL A 56 -9.68 -9.90 -2.59
N ALA A 57 -10.39 -8.93 -2.01
CA ALA A 57 -11.43 -9.13 -1.01
C ALA A 57 -12.56 -10.05 -1.48
N ARG A 58 -12.89 -10.04 -2.77
CA ARG A 58 -13.85 -10.97 -3.38
C ARG A 58 -13.39 -12.44 -3.26
N ASP A 59 -12.09 -12.68 -3.43
CA ASP A 59 -11.51 -14.02 -3.50
C ASP A 59 -10.94 -14.46 -2.14
N MET A 60 -10.99 -13.60 -1.12
CA MET A 60 -10.53 -13.92 0.23
C MET A 60 -11.50 -14.87 0.96
N PRO A 61 -11.00 -15.92 1.64
CA PRO A 61 -11.85 -16.84 2.40
C PRO A 61 -12.45 -16.22 3.67
N PHE A 62 -11.88 -15.11 4.15
CA PHE A 62 -12.31 -14.42 5.36
C PHE A 62 -12.29 -12.91 5.11
N SER A 63 -13.24 -12.19 5.71
CA SER A 63 -13.15 -10.73 5.74
C SER A 63 -12.06 -10.28 6.69
N ILE A 64 -11.47 -9.11 6.44
CA ILE A 64 -10.35 -8.61 7.22
C ILE A 64 -10.68 -8.36 8.70
N ASP A 65 -11.96 -8.23 9.05
CA ASP A 65 -12.48 -8.06 10.42
C ASP A 65 -12.87 -9.39 11.10
N ASP A 66 -12.68 -10.53 10.43
CA ASP A 66 -12.93 -11.86 11.00
C ASP A 66 -11.97 -12.14 12.18
N PRO A 67 -12.43 -12.78 13.27
CA PRO A 67 -11.61 -13.12 14.42
C PRO A 67 -10.30 -13.87 14.11
N VAL A 68 -10.18 -14.57 12.98
CA VAL A 68 -8.91 -15.20 12.59
C VAL A 68 -7.75 -14.20 12.44
N TYR A 69 -8.02 -12.90 12.26
CA TYR A 69 -6.99 -11.87 12.21
C TYR A 69 -6.67 -11.24 13.58
N ASN A 70 -7.36 -11.61 14.66
CA ASN A 70 -7.23 -10.92 15.95
C ASN A 70 -5.80 -10.98 16.50
N SER A 71 -5.21 -12.18 16.61
CA SER A 71 -3.83 -12.32 17.07
C SER A 71 -2.82 -11.64 16.14
N PHE A 72 -3.11 -11.59 14.84
CA PHE A 72 -2.28 -10.88 13.86
C PHE A 72 -2.29 -9.36 14.12
N PHE A 73 -3.47 -8.73 14.23
CA PHE A 73 -3.56 -7.29 14.50
C PHE A 73 -3.08 -6.92 15.91
N ALA A 74 -3.41 -7.72 16.92
CA ALA A 74 -2.93 -7.52 18.29
C ALA A 74 -1.39 -7.48 18.34
N LEU A 75 -0.73 -8.39 17.62
CA LEU A 75 0.73 -8.44 17.56
C LEU A 75 1.33 -7.23 16.84
N LEU A 76 0.69 -6.74 15.77
CA LEU A 76 1.13 -5.53 15.06
C LEU A 76 0.97 -4.28 15.92
N GLU A 77 -0.13 -4.19 16.67
CA GLU A 77 -0.38 -3.12 17.64
C GLU A 77 0.64 -3.16 18.78
N GLU A 78 0.83 -4.31 19.42
CA GLU A 78 1.80 -4.51 20.51
C GLU A 78 3.22 -4.11 20.09
N ARG A 79 3.64 -4.51 18.89
CA ARG A 79 4.99 -4.25 18.37
C ARG A 79 5.13 -2.91 17.64
N GLN A 80 4.03 -2.16 17.49
CA GLN A 80 3.99 -0.90 16.76
C GLN A 80 4.55 -1.01 15.33
N LEU A 81 4.31 -2.16 14.69
CA LEU A 81 4.71 -2.44 13.32
C LEU A 81 3.76 -1.72 12.35
N PRO A 82 4.27 -0.92 11.40
CA PRO A 82 3.43 -0.17 10.49
C PRO A 82 2.71 -1.08 9.49
N ILE A 83 1.46 -0.75 9.21
CA ILE A 83 0.62 -1.37 8.18
C ILE A 83 0.45 -0.37 7.04
N PHE A 84 0.89 -0.72 5.85
CA PHE A 84 0.52 -0.02 4.62
C PHE A 84 -0.70 -0.73 4.05
N TRP A 85 -1.84 -0.06 3.98
CA TRP A 85 -3.12 -0.73 3.79
C TRP A 85 -3.86 -0.18 2.57
N HIS A 86 -4.06 -1.03 1.55
CA HIS A 86 -4.91 -0.72 0.40
C HIS A 86 -6.36 -1.08 0.71
N VAL A 87 -7.26 -0.10 0.74
CA VAL A 87 -8.67 -0.33 1.10
C VAL A 87 -9.57 0.30 0.05
N ALA A 88 -10.46 -0.50 -0.52
CA ALA A 88 -11.29 -0.11 -1.64
C ALA A 88 -10.43 0.33 -2.85
N ASP A 89 -11.05 1.11 -3.72
CA ASP A 89 -10.52 1.66 -4.97
C ASP A 89 -11.35 2.95 -5.28
N PRO A 90 -11.11 3.65 -6.39
CA PRO A 90 -11.86 4.87 -6.75
C PRO A 90 -13.37 4.61 -6.81
N GLU A 91 -14.18 5.58 -6.35
CA GLU A 91 -15.64 5.41 -6.22
C GLU A 91 -16.32 5.15 -7.57
N GLU A 92 -15.74 5.67 -8.65
CA GLU A 92 -16.24 5.50 -10.01
C GLU A 92 -16.29 4.04 -10.42
N PHE A 93 -15.46 3.17 -9.84
CA PHE A 93 -15.38 1.75 -10.22
C PHE A 93 -16.61 0.94 -9.80
N TRP A 94 -17.48 1.49 -8.93
CA TRP A 94 -18.78 0.90 -8.58
C TRP A 94 -19.95 1.45 -9.41
N ASN A 95 -19.72 2.41 -10.31
CA ASN A 95 -20.75 2.99 -11.17
C ASN A 95 -20.39 2.78 -12.64
N GLU A 96 -21.08 1.85 -13.31
CA GLU A 96 -20.81 1.42 -14.70
C GLU A 96 -20.63 2.57 -15.71
N LYS A 97 -21.37 3.68 -15.51
CA LYS A 97 -21.34 4.86 -16.36
C LYS A 97 -20.13 5.76 -16.14
N MET A 98 -19.47 5.64 -14.99
CA MET A 98 -18.35 6.46 -14.55
C MET A 98 -17.00 5.75 -14.66
N ILE A 99 -16.98 4.42 -14.81
CA ILE A 99 -15.74 3.64 -14.89
C ILE A 99 -14.92 4.06 -16.13
N PRO A 100 -13.66 4.52 -15.95
CA PRO A 100 -12.79 4.83 -17.08
C PRO A 100 -12.53 3.61 -17.98
N PRO A 101 -12.41 3.79 -19.32
CA PRO A 101 -12.14 2.68 -20.24
C PRO A 101 -10.89 1.86 -19.85
N ALA A 102 -9.79 2.52 -19.49
CA ALA A 102 -8.57 1.85 -19.04
C ALA A 102 -8.78 0.99 -17.79
N ALA A 103 -9.62 1.44 -16.84
CA ALA A 103 -9.97 0.68 -15.65
C ALA A 103 -10.77 -0.58 -16.01
N LYS A 104 -11.71 -0.49 -16.97
CA LYS A 104 -12.42 -1.67 -17.50
C LYS A 104 -11.47 -2.70 -18.11
N THR A 105 -10.50 -2.25 -18.92
CA THR A 105 -9.48 -3.13 -19.52
C THR A 105 -8.60 -3.82 -18.46
N MET A 106 -8.34 -3.15 -17.33
CA MET A 106 -7.59 -3.71 -16.20
C MET A 106 -8.44 -4.59 -15.27
N GLY A 107 -9.73 -4.79 -15.57
CA GLY A 107 -10.66 -5.57 -14.74
C GLY A 107 -11.12 -4.85 -13.47
N TRP A 108 -10.93 -3.52 -13.39
CA TRP A 108 -11.38 -2.70 -12.26
C TRP A 108 -12.79 -2.17 -12.51
N SER A 109 -13.74 -3.11 -12.48
CA SER A 109 -15.16 -2.84 -12.64
C SER A 109 -15.93 -3.65 -11.60
N TYR A 110 -16.51 -2.94 -10.63
CA TYR A 110 -17.13 -3.51 -9.44
C TYR A 110 -18.64 -3.25 -9.38
N SER A 111 -19.24 -2.80 -10.49
CA SER A 111 -20.65 -2.42 -10.59
C SER A 111 -21.62 -3.60 -10.78
N ASP A 112 -21.12 -4.82 -10.98
CA ASP A 112 -21.94 -6.02 -11.25
C ASP A 112 -22.52 -6.69 -9.98
N GLY A 113 -22.19 -6.15 -8.80
CA GLY A 113 -22.65 -6.67 -7.50
C GLY A 113 -21.89 -7.90 -6.99
N THR A 114 -20.88 -8.39 -7.71
CA THR A 114 -20.09 -9.56 -7.29
C THR A 114 -18.97 -9.21 -6.30
N TYR A 115 -18.63 -7.93 -6.17
CA TYR A 115 -17.62 -7.43 -5.26
C TYR A 115 -18.25 -6.81 -4.02
N PRO A 116 -17.55 -6.81 -2.86
CA PRO A 116 -17.98 -6.02 -1.71
C PRO A 116 -18.19 -4.54 -2.11
N SER A 117 -19.22 -3.91 -1.55
CA SER A 117 -19.40 -2.46 -1.74
C SER A 117 -18.25 -1.69 -1.08
N LYS A 118 -17.96 -0.49 -1.59
CA LYS A 118 -16.95 0.41 -1.03
C LYS A 118 -17.18 0.68 0.46
N GLU A 119 -18.43 0.98 0.85
CA GLU A 119 -18.79 1.18 2.25
C GLU A 119 -18.60 -0.09 3.09
N LYS A 120 -18.89 -1.28 2.54
CA LYS A 120 -18.64 -2.52 3.28
C LYS A 120 -17.17 -2.75 3.58
N LEU A 121 -16.29 -2.35 2.67
CA LEU A 121 -14.84 -2.41 2.90
C LEU A 121 -14.42 -1.45 4.01
N TYR A 122 -14.93 -0.21 4.00
CA TYR A 122 -14.67 0.76 5.07
C TYR A 122 -15.21 0.31 6.43
N GLU A 123 -16.44 -0.20 6.50
CA GLU A 123 -17.01 -0.76 7.74
C GLU A 123 -16.12 -1.84 8.36
N ARG A 124 -15.58 -2.74 7.54
CA ARG A 124 -14.71 -3.83 8.00
C ARG A 124 -13.41 -3.27 8.58
N VAL A 125 -12.80 -2.29 7.92
CA VAL A 125 -11.58 -1.64 8.41
C VAL A 125 -11.85 -0.86 9.69
N GLU A 126 -12.96 -0.11 9.76
CA GLU A 126 -13.36 0.63 10.96
C GLU A 126 -13.58 -0.30 12.17
N ARG A 127 -14.13 -1.51 11.96
CA ARG A 127 -14.23 -2.54 13.01
C ARG A 127 -12.86 -3.02 13.50
N VAL A 128 -11.88 -3.16 12.61
CA VAL A 128 -10.50 -3.50 12.98
C VAL A 128 -9.88 -2.37 13.79
N LEU A 129 -9.97 -1.12 13.30
CA LEU A 129 -9.43 0.05 14.01
C LEU A 129 -10.11 0.29 15.36
N SER A 130 -11.41 0.02 15.47
CA SER A 130 -12.13 0.11 16.75
C SER A 130 -11.67 -0.95 17.75
N ARG A 131 -11.31 -2.15 17.27
CA ARG A 131 -10.82 -3.26 18.11
C ARG A 131 -9.35 -3.07 18.51
N PHE A 132 -8.55 -2.46 17.64
CA PHE A 132 -7.11 -2.23 17.80
C PHE A 132 -6.78 -0.75 17.51
N PRO A 133 -7.19 0.18 18.40
CA PRO A 133 -7.14 1.63 18.15
C PRO A 133 -5.73 2.22 18.07
N ASN A 134 -4.71 1.49 18.53
CA ASN A 134 -3.32 1.93 18.51
C ASN A 134 -2.53 1.35 17.34
N LEU A 135 -3.18 0.68 16.38
CA LEU A 135 -2.52 0.25 15.15
C LEU A 135 -1.90 1.44 14.41
N LYS A 136 -0.65 1.26 13.97
CA LYS A 136 0.07 2.24 13.16
C LYS A 136 -0.22 1.98 11.68
N VAL A 137 -1.12 2.78 11.09
CA VAL A 137 -1.62 2.53 9.73
C VAL A 137 -1.29 3.68 8.80
N VAL A 138 -0.88 3.33 7.58
CA VAL A 138 -0.79 4.22 6.43
C VAL A 138 -1.76 3.70 5.37
N PHE A 139 -2.88 4.39 5.18
CA PHE A 139 -3.80 4.03 4.11
C PHE A 139 -3.28 4.52 2.77
N ALA A 140 -3.22 3.59 1.81
CA ALA A 140 -2.81 3.90 0.46
C ALA A 140 -3.84 4.75 -0.27
N HIS A 141 -3.37 5.54 -1.22
CA HIS A 141 -4.19 6.34 -2.12
C HIS A 141 -5.14 7.28 -1.38
N PHE A 142 -4.68 7.90 -0.28
CA PHE A 142 -5.48 8.78 0.55
C PHE A 142 -6.79 8.12 1.01
N TYR A 143 -6.74 6.81 1.23
CA TYR A 143 -7.88 5.95 1.57
C TYR A 143 -9.03 6.02 0.56
N PHE A 144 -8.76 6.47 -0.68
CA PHE A 144 -9.74 6.79 -1.72
C PHE A 144 -10.85 7.75 -1.26
N LEU A 145 -10.47 8.72 -0.40
CA LEU A 145 -11.34 9.77 0.16
C LEU A 145 -11.02 11.16 -0.37
N SER A 146 -10.27 11.27 -1.47
CA SER A 146 -9.90 12.55 -2.07
C SER A 146 -11.10 13.45 -2.44
N ALA A 147 -12.25 12.86 -2.76
CA ALA A 147 -13.52 13.57 -3.01
C ALA A 147 -14.29 13.95 -1.74
N ASN A 148 -13.87 13.51 -0.54
CA ASN A 148 -14.57 13.73 0.72
C ASN A 148 -13.60 14.02 1.87
N LEU A 149 -13.02 15.22 1.84
CA LEU A 149 -12.07 15.69 2.86
C LEU A 149 -12.66 15.69 4.28
N LYS A 150 -13.97 15.91 4.42
CA LYS A 150 -14.68 15.84 5.71
C LYS A 150 -14.67 14.43 6.32
N ARG A 151 -14.81 13.38 5.51
CA ARG A 151 -14.71 11.99 6.00
C ARG A 151 -13.24 11.65 6.31
N ALA A 152 -12.32 12.08 5.46
CA ALA A 152 -10.88 11.93 5.68
C ALA A 152 -10.45 12.53 7.02
N SER A 153 -10.88 13.76 7.33
CA SER A 153 -10.59 14.44 8.60
C SER A 153 -11.19 13.68 9.78
N ALA A 154 -12.46 13.27 9.69
CA ALA A 154 -13.13 12.53 10.77
C ALA A 154 -12.41 11.23 11.15
N ILE A 155 -11.91 10.48 10.15
CA ILE A 155 -11.13 9.25 10.40
C ILE A 155 -9.81 9.57 11.10
N MET A 156 -9.08 10.56 10.61
CA MET A 156 -7.83 10.98 11.23
C MET A 156 -8.07 11.51 12.65
N ASP A 157 -9.12 12.27 12.90
CA ASP A 157 -9.43 12.80 14.24
C ASP A 157 -9.82 11.69 15.22
N THR A 158 -10.51 10.66 14.74
CA THR A 158 -10.91 9.50 15.55
C THR A 158 -9.73 8.58 15.88
N TYR A 159 -8.86 8.32 14.90
CA TYR A 159 -7.75 7.37 15.02
C TYR A 159 -6.40 8.09 14.89
N SER A 160 -5.78 8.43 16.02
CA SER A 160 -4.57 9.25 16.08
C SER A 160 -3.37 8.66 15.32
N ASN A 161 -3.28 7.33 15.22
CA ASN A 161 -2.20 6.61 14.55
C ASN A 161 -2.46 6.29 13.06
N VAL A 162 -3.59 6.75 12.51
CA VAL A 162 -3.87 6.67 11.07
C VAL A 162 -3.17 7.79 10.31
N ASN A 163 -2.53 7.42 9.21
CA ASN A 163 -1.85 8.29 8.27
C ASN A 163 -2.35 7.95 6.86
N PHE A 164 -2.25 8.88 5.93
CA PHE A 164 -2.57 8.65 4.52
C PHE A 164 -1.31 8.83 3.67
N ASP A 165 -1.07 7.92 2.73
CA ASP A 165 -0.17 8.24 1.63
C ASP A 165 -0.93 8.96 0.51
N ILE A 166 -0.21 9.75 -0.29
CA ILE A 166 -0.75 10.47 -1.45
C ILE A 166 -0.33 9.80 -2.77
N THR A 167 -0.15 8.47 -2.71
CA THR A 167 0.20 7.73 -3.90
C THR A 167 -0.93 7.79 -4.92
N PRO A 168 -0.68 8.15 -6.19
CA PRO A 168 -1.77 8.61 -7.06
C PRO A 168 -2.81 7.52 -7.34
N GLY A 169 -4.07 7.80 -6.99
CA GLY A 169 -5.23 7.19 -7.62
C GLY A 169 -5.59 7.92 -8.92
N SER A 170 -6.43 7.31 -9.77
CA SER A 170 -6.91 7.89 -11.03
C SER A 170 -7.67 9.21 -10.90
N GLU A 171 -8.19 9.45 -9.71
CA GLU A 171 -9.14 10.48 -9.33
C GLU A 171 -8.51 11.52 -8.39
N MET A 172 -7.49 11.11 -7.62
CA MET A 172 -7.06 11.79 -6.41
C MET A 172 -6.73 13.27 -6.62
N TYR A 173 -5.78 13.55 -7.51
CA TYR A 173 -5.31 14.91 -7.74
C TYR A 173 -6.36 15.78 -8.44
N TYR A 174 -7.24 15.19 -9.24
CA TYR A 174 -8.38 15.90 -9.84
C TYR A 174 -9.41 16.28 -8.78
N ASN A 175 -9.71 15.38 -7.84
CA ASN A 175 -10.63 15.66 -6.74
C ASN A 175 -10.11 16.77 -5.83
N PHE A 176 -8.83 16.71 -5.45
CA PHE A 176 -8.19 17.79 -4.69
C PHE A 176 -8.22 19.14 -5.40
N SER A 177 -8.09 19.13 -6.72
CA SER A 177 -8.08 20.35 -7.55
C SER A 177 -9.45 21.02 -7.68
N ARG A 178 -10.54 20.37 -7.24
CA ARG A 178 -11.89 20.97 -7.25
C ARG A 178 -12.01 22.08 -6.21
N GLU A 179 -11.37 21.91 -5.06
CA GLU A 179 -11.41 22.84 -3.92
C GLU A 179 -9.98 23.05 -3.38
N PRO A 180 -9.08 23.71 -4.14
CA PRO A 180 -7.65 23.77 -3.84
C PRO A 180 -7.33 24.45 -2.50
N GLU A 181 -8.11 25.46 -2.11
CA GLU A 181 -7.94 26.13 -0.81
C GLU A 181 -8.37 25.26 0.36
N GLU A 182 -9.42 24.46 0.21
CA GLU A 182 -9.84 23.49 1.23
C GLU A 182 -8.81 22.36 1.35
N THR A 183 -8.37 21.82 0.23
CA THR A 183 -7.29 20.83 0.16
C THR A 183 -6.01 21.37 0.82
N ARG A 184 -5.61 22.60 0.50
CA ARG A 184 -4.45 23.24 1.12
C ARG A 184 -4.58 23.29 2.64
N ARG A 185 -5.72 23.75 3.17
CA ARG A 185 -5.99 23.78 4.61
C ARG A 185 -5.94 22.40 5.23
N PHE A 186 -6.51 21.38 4.57
CA PHE A 186 -6.42 20.00 5.03
C PHE A 186 -4.97 19.55 5.16
N PHE A 187 -4.16 19.72 4.11
CA PHE A 187 -2.77 19.28 4.11
C PHE A 187 -1.93 19.98 5.17
N ILE A 188 -2.20 21.27 5.45
CA ILE A 188 -1.52 22.01 6.53
C ILE A 188 -1.97 21.49 7.91
N ASN A 189 -3.27 21.26 8.12
CA ASN A 189 -3.81 20.79 9.40
C ASN A 189 -3.36 19.36 9.75
N TYR A 190 -3.27 18.49 8.74
CA TYR A 190 -2.89 17.08 8.88
C TYR A 190 -1.46 16.80 8.43
N GLN A 191 -0.62 17.82 8.35
CA GLN A 191 0.74 17.76 7.78
C GLN A 191 1.64 16.67 8.37
N ASP A 192 1.43 16.28 9.63
CA ASP A 192 2.23 15.25 10.31
C ASP A 192 1.76 13.82 9.99
N ARG A 193 0.70 13.65 9.18
CA ARG A 193 0.03 12.37 8.92
C ARG A 193 -0.18 12.07 7.44
N ILE A 194 0.52 12.82 6.57
CA ILE A 194 0.48 12.65 5.12
C ILE A 194 1.86 12.21 4.64
N VAL A 195 1.92 11.17 3.80
CA VAL A 195 3.18 10.56 3.35
C VAL A 195 3.25 10.55 1.83
N PHE A 196 4.40 10.91 1.27
CA PHE A 196 4.63 10.83 -0.17
C PHE A 196 4.93 9.39 -0.61
N GLY A 197 4.32 8.97 -1.72
CA GLY A 197 4.56 7.70 -2.40
C GLY A 197 4.09 7.81 -3.84
N ASP A 198 4.63 7.01 -4.76
CA ASP A 198 4.32 7.14 -6.18
C ASP A 198 3.58 5.94 -6.79
N ASP A 199 3.53 4.78 -6.12
CA ASP A 199 2.94 3.53 -6.61
C ASP A 199 3.59 3.07 -7.93
N THR A 200 4.93 3.14 -7.99
CA THR A 200 5.68 2.59 -9.11
C THR A 200 5.87 1.08 -8.95
N ALA A 201 5.14 0.31 -9.76
CA ALA A 201 5.29 -1.14 -9.85
C ALA A 201 6.39 -1.52 -10.84
N ILE A 202 7.37 -2.32 -10.39
CA ILE A 202 8.45 -2.87 -11.21
C ILE A 202 8.31 -4.39 -11.19
N ARG A 203 8.00 -5.00 -12.34
CA ARG A 203 7.88 -6.47 -12.48
C ARG A 203 9.20 -7.13 -12.82
N LYS A 204 9.97 -6.52 -13.72
CA LYS A 204 11.36 -6.89 -14.03
C LYS A 204 12.24 -5.66 -14.02
N ARG A 205 13.54 -5.84 -13.83
CA ARG A 205 14.50 -4.72 -13.77
C ARG A 205 14.52 -3.91 -15.07
N GLU A 206 14.29 -4.58 -16.20
CA GLU A 206 14.25 -3.97 -17.53
C GLU A 206 12.97 -3.15 -17.75
N ASP A 207 11.92 -3.39 -16.95
CA ASP A 207 10.59 -2.79 -17.10
C ASP A 207 10.41 -1.48 -16.33
N ILE A 208 11.49 -0.88 -15.79
CA ILE A 208 11.36 0.37 -15.00
C ILE A 208 10.77 1.47 -15.89
N PRO A 209 9.55 1.95 -15.61
CA PRO A 209 8.88 2.91 -16.46
C PRO A 209 9.37 4.33 -16.13
N LYS A 210 10.65 4.61 -16.42
CA LYS A 210 11.37 5.81 -15.95
C LYS A 210 10.65 7.10 -16.30
N GLU A 211 10.31 7.29 -17.58
CA GLU A 211 9.65 8.50 -18.06
C GLU A 211 8.29 8.69 -17.37
N ARG A 212 7.45 7.65 -17.35
CA ARG A 212 6.15 7.67 -16.64
C ARG A 212 6.31 7.98 -15.15
N THR A 213 7.33 7.43 -14.50
CA THR A 213 7.61 7.66 -13.08
C THR A 213 8.05 9.09 -12.83
N ILE A 214 8.95 9.63 -13.65
CA ILE A 214 9.41 11.02 -13.57
C ILE A 214 8.24 11.98 -13.79
N THR A 215 7.42 11.77 -14.82
CA THR A 215 6.24 12.60 -15.11
C THR A 215 5.25 12.57 -13.95
N LYS A 216 4.98 11.40 -13.39
CA LYS A 216 4.11 11.24 -12.22
C LYS A 216 4.63 12.02 -11.01
N ILE A 217 5.91 11.86 -10.67
CA ILE A 217 6.54 12.61 -9.57
C ILE A 217 6.52 14.11 -9.84
N PHE A 218 6.78 14.54 -11.08
CA PHE A 218 6.71 15.94 -11.48
C PHE A 218 5.33 16.53 -11.21
N VAL A 219 4.26 15.85 -11.63
CA VAL A 219 2.88 16.29 -11.40
C VAL A 219 2.56 16.37 -9.91
N MET A 220 2.91 15.34 -9.15
CA MET A 220 2.68 15.32 -7.70
C MET A 220 3.42 16.47 -7.00
N ARG A 221 4.67 16.73 -7.39
CA ARG A 221 5.47 17.83 -6.83
C ARG A 221 4.93 19.18 -7.23
N ASN A 222 4.60 19.41 -8.50
CA ASN A 222 4.02 20.67 -8.94
C ASN A 222 2.68 20.95 -8.22
N PHE A 223 1.84 19.92 -8.04
CA PHE A 223 0.62 20.03 -7.22
C PHE A 223 0.93 20.49 -5.78
N LEU A 224 1.94 19.92 -5.12
CA LEU A 224 2.26 20.28 -3.75
C LEU A 224 2.99 21.63 -3.62
N GLU A 225 3.90 21.94 -4.54
CA GLU A 225 4.89 23.02 -4.41
C GLU A 225 4.42 24.35 -5.00
N THR A 226 3.50 24.33 -5.98
CA THR A 226 3.13 25.53 -6.76
C THR A 226 1.64 25.86 -6.65
N ASP A 227 1.23 27.04 -7.12
CA ASP A 227 -0.15 27.44 -7.40
C ASP A 227 -0.48 27.34 -8.90
N GLU A 228 0.34 26.65 -9.69
CA GLU A 228 0.17 26.51 -11.13
C GLU A 228 -0.92 25.51 -11.49
N ARG A 229 -1.42 25.63 -12.72
CA ARG A 229 -2.33 24.66 -13.34
C ARG A 229 -1.55 23.79 -14.30
N LEU A 230 -1.61 22.48 -14.09
CA LEU A 230 -1.15 21.49 -15.04
C LEU A 230 -2.30 21.04 -15.94
N ASP A 231 -2.10 21.13 -17.24
CA ASP A 231 -3.05 20.67 -18.23
C ASP A 231 -3.00 19.14 -18.44
N LYS A 232 -3.82 18.65 -19.37
CA LYS A 232 -4.03 17.23 -19.66
C LYS A 232 -2.79 16.52 -20.21
N SER A 233 -1.77 17.24 -20.69
CA SER A 233 -0.55 16.64 -21.25
C SER A 233 0.25 15.86 -20.20
N PHE A 234 0.01 16.13 -18.92
CA PHE A 234 0.64 15.45 -17.79
C PHE A 234 -0.26 14.40 -17.10
N SER A 235 -1.32 13.95 -17.77
CA SER A 235 -2.28 12.97 -17.24
C SER A 235 -1.58 11.70 -16.73
N ILE A 236 -1.51 11.53 -15.41
CA ILE A 236 -0.95 10.33 -14.75
C ILE A 236 -1.82 9.09 -15.05
N ILE A 237 -3.13 9.29 -15.20
CA ILE A 237 -4.14 8.31 -15.59
C ILE A 237 -5.16 9.05 -16.45
N GLU A 238 -5.54 8.49 -17.61
CA GLU A 238 -6.39 9.06 -18.69
C GLU A 238 -7.73 9.68 -18.22
N ARG A 239 -7.67 10.76 -17.45
CA ARG A 239 -8.83 11.46 -16.89
C ARG A 239 -8.78 12.90 -17.37
N LYS A 240 -9.91 13.34 -17.90
CA LYS A 240 -10.07 14.72 -18.38
C LYS A 240 -10.17 15.64 -17.18
N GLY A 241 -9.23 16.58 -17.04
CA GLY A 241 -9.24 17.61 -16.02
C GLY A 241 -7.89 18.32 -15.95
N GLU A 242 -7.86 19.45 -15.25
CA GLU A 242 -6.63 20.15 -14.89
C GLU A 242 -6.28 19.79 -13.44
N ILE A 243 -4.98 19.79 -13.13
CA ILE A 243 -4.51 19.65 -11.74
C ILE A 243 -4.06 21.03 -11.28
N GLN A 244 -4.70 21.54 -10.23
CA GLN A 244 -4.41 22.83 -9.61
C GLN A 244 -3.52 22.62 -8.39
N GLY A 245 -2.34 23.23 -8.40
CA GLY A 245 -1.43 23.20 -7.27
C GLY A 245 -1.94 23.96 -6.05
N ILE A 246 -1.48 23.53 -4.88
CA ILE A 246 -1.89 23.99 -3.54
C ILE A 246 -0.78 24.72 -2.77
N LYS A 247 0.41 24.92 -3.38
CA LYS A 247 1.52 25.79 -2.91
C LYS A 247 1.94 25.62 -1.45
N LEU A 248 2.09 24.41 -0.95
CA LEU A 248 2.39 24.10 0.46
C LEU A 248 3.69 24.78 0.93
N PRO A 249 3.75 25.23 2.21
CA PRO A 249 4.98 25.74 2.79
C PRO A 249 6.08 24.66 2.79
N VAL A 250 7.34 25.07 2.64
CA VAL A 250 8.52 24.16 2.65
C VAL A 250 8.57 23.29 3.92
N SER A 251 8.18 23.83 5.07
CA SER A 251 8.12 23.06 6.32
C SER A 251 7.11 21.90 6.28
N VAL A 252 5.99 22.07 5.58
CA VAL A 252 4.99 21.02 5.36
C VAL A 252 5.50 20.01 4.34
N LEU A 253 6.15 20.48 3.26
CA LEU A 253 6.72 19.63 2.23
C LEU A 253 7.77 18.65 2.78
N ASN A 254 8.68 19.11 3.64
CA ASN A 254 9.70 18.25 4.28
C ASN A 254 9.08 17.09 5.06
N LYS A 255 7.97 17.36 5.77
CA LYS A 255 7.24 16.33 6.52
C LYS A 255 6.64 15.28 5.60
N ILE A 256 5.96 15.74 4.54
CA ILE A 256 5.30 14.87 3.56
C ILE A 256 6.32 14.02 2.79
N TYR A 257 7.44 14.62 2.38
CA TYR A 257 8.46 13.93 1.58
C TYR A 257 9.33 12.97 2.39
N GLN A 258 9.51 13.19 3.69
CA GLN A 258 10.45 12.38 4.47
C GLN A 258 10.07 12.16 5.93
N ASP A 259 9.88 13.23 6.72
CA ASP A 259 9.88 13.09 8.19
C ASP A 259 8.76 12.18 8.70
N ASN A 260 7.58 12.27 8.08
CA ASN A 260 6.44 11.44 8.46
C ASN A 260 6.70 9.97 8.19
N TYR A 261 7.30 9.64 7.03
CA TYR A 261 7.66 8.26 6.72
C TYR A 261 8.64 7.72 7.76
N LEU A 262 9.73 8.44 8.04
CA LEU A 262 10.74 8.01 9.01
C LEU A 262 10.21 7.94 10.45
N ARG A 263 9.24 8.79 10.81
CA ARG A 263 8.52 8.69 12.10
C ARG A 263 7.71 7.40 12.20
N ILE A 264 7.10 6.96 11.10
CA ILE A 264 6.25 5.78 11.03
C ILE A 264 7.09 4.49 11.04
N VAL A 265 8.05 4.38 10.13
CA VAL A 265 8.82 3.14 9.90
C VAL A 265 10.14 3.07 10.69
N GLY A 266 10.57 4.18 11.30
CA GLY A 266 11.85 4.29 11.98
C GLY A 266 12.98 4.76 11.05
N LYS A 267 14.00 5.42 11.62
CA LYS A 267 15.10 6.03 10.85
C LYS A 267 16.03 5.03 10.15
N ASN A 268 16.07 3.80 10.62
CA ASN A 268 16.94 2.75 10.06
C ASN A 268 16.07 1.56 9.65
N PRO A 269 16.19 1.06 8.41
CA PRO A 269 15.56 -0.20 8.04
C PRO A 269 16.07 -1.37 8.89
N CYS A 270 15.21 -2.35 9.17
CA CYS A 270 15.59 -3.59 9.83
C CYS A 270 16.69 -4.32 9.03
N PRO A 271 17.76 -4.83 9.65
CA PRO A 271 18.80 -5.54 8.92
C PRO A 271 18.24 -6.82 8.27
N LEU A 272 18.62 -7.07 7.02
CA LEU A 272 18.20 -8.26 6.29
C LEU A 272 18.97 -9.49 6.76
N ASN A 273 18.27 -10.49 7.29
CA ASN A 273 18.83 -11.82 7.50
C ASN A 273 18.83 -12.60 6.17
N ILE A 274 19.93 -12.51 5.42
CA ILE A 274 20.06 -13.12 4.09
C ILE A 274 19.80 -14.64 4.12
N THR A 275 20.18 -15.33 5.21
CA THR A 275 19.99 -16.78 5.30
C THR A 275 18.52 -17.15 5.49
N LEU A 276 17.78 -16.43 6.35
CA LEU A 276 16.34 -16.65 6.52
C LEU A 276 15.56 -16.20 5.28
N ALA A 277 15.96 -15.07 4.68
CA ALA A 277 15.37 -14.59 3.43
C ALA A 277 15.51 -15.63 2.31
N GLY A 278 16.70 -16.22 2.13
CA GLY A 278 16.92 -17.27 1.13
C GLY A 278 16.02 -18.49 1.33
N LYS A 279 15.89 -18.97 2.58
CA LYS A 279 14.97 -20.08 2.90
C LYS A 279 13.51 -19.73 2.60
N TYR A 280 13.10 -18.50 2.87
CA TYR A 280 11.74 -18.04 2.58
C TYR A 280 11.49 -17.95 1.08
N CYS A 281 12.43 -17.38 0.32
CA CYS A 281 12.37 -17.33 -1.15
C CYS A 281 12.33 -18.73 -1.77
N HIS A 282 13.11 -19.68 -1.24
CA HIS A 282 13.05 -21.08 -1.63
C HIS A 282 11.65 -21.68 -1.43
N ARG A 283 11.06 -21.51 -0.23
CA ARG A 283 9.70 -21.97 0.09
C ARG A 283 8.67 -21.41 -0.90
N VAL A 284 8.71 -20.10 -1.16
CA VAL A 284 7.83 -19.43 -2.13
C VAL A 284 8.05 -20.00 -3.53
N GLY A 285 9.30 -20.22 -3.91
CA GLY A 285 9.65 -20.82 -5.20
C GLY A 285 9.07 -22.21 -5.37
N GLU A 286 9.18 -23.07 -4.37
CA GLU A 286 8.60 -24.41 -4.37
C GLU A 286 7.08 -24.38 -4.45
N ILE A 287 6.41 -23.46 -3.76
CA ILE A 287 4.95 -23.26 -3.86
C ILE A 287 4.55 -22.88 -5.29
N LEU A 288 5.20 -21.86 -5.87
CA LEU A 288 4.92 -21.40 -7.23
C LEU A 288 5.13 -22.50 -8.27
N ARG A 289 6.19 -23.30 -8.10
CA ARG A 289 6.52 -24.42 -8.99
C ARG A 289 5.53 -25.56 -8.88
N THR A 290 5.23 -26.03 -7.66
CA THR A 290 4.48 -27.26 -7.43
C THR A 290 2.97 -27.08 -7.49
N LYS A 291 2.45 -25.95 -7.01
CA LYS A 291 1.00 -25.69 -6.96
C LYS A 291 0.49 -24.89 -8.15
N PHE A 292 1.31 -23.97 -8.64
CA PHE A 292 0.90 -23.02 -9.67
C PHE A 292 1.59 -23.26 -11.01
N GLY A 293 2.47 -24.27 -11.11
CA GLY A 293 3.11 -24.68 -12.36
C GLY A 293 4.09 -23.66 -12.94
N PHE A 294 4.58 -22.69 -12.15
CA PHE A 294 5.53 -21.70 -12.65
C PHE A 294 6.91 -22.34 -12.87
N PRO A 295 7.48 -22.24 -14.08
CA PRO A 295 8.84 -22.73 -14.33
C PRO A 295 9.86 -21.85 -13.59
N ASN A 296 11.04 -22.40 -13.27
CA ASN A 296 12.07 -21.70 -12.48
C ASN A 296 12.46 -20.34 -13.07
N GLN A 297 12.46 -20.20 -14.40
CA GLN A 297 12.80 -18.95 -15.10
C GLN A 297 11.75 -17.84 -14.96
N MET A 298 10.52 -18.19 -14.58
CA MET A 298 9.42 -17.24 -14.33
C MET A 298 9.03 -17.22 -12.84
N ASN A 299 9.86 -17.79 -11.98
CA ASN A 299 9.59 -17.98 -10.57
C ASN A 299 10.37 -16.97 -9.73
N PHE A 300 9.68 -15.94 -9.26
CA PHE A 300 10.29 -14.87 -8.46
C PHE A 300 10.91 -15.36 -7.15
N GLY A 301 10.43 -16.48 -6.59
CA GLY A 301 11.03 -17.12 -5.42
C GLY A 301 12.42 -17.67 -5.74
N CYS A 302 12.54 -18.43 -6.84
CA CYS A 302 13.82 -18.96 -7.31
C CYS A 302 14.80 -17.84 -7.73
N GLU A 303 14.31 -16.81 -8.43
CA GLU A 303 15.12 -15.65 -8.83
C GLU A 303 15.71 -14.94 -7.60
N ALA A 304 14.87 -14.65 -6.59
CA ALA A 304 15.31 -13.99 -5.37
C ALA A 304 16.28 -14.86 -4.55
N GLU A 305 16.04 -16.17 -4.45
CA GLU A 305 16.93 -17.12 -3.77
C GLU A 305 18.33 -17.15 -4.41
N ASN A 306 18.39 -17.28 -5.74
CA ASN A 306 19.64 -17.27 -6.50
C ASN A 306 20.41 -15.96 -6.30
N PHE A 307 19.69 -14.84 -6.36
CA PHE A 307 20.27 -13.53 -6.12
C PHE A 307 20.87 -13.40 -4.71
N LEU A 308 20.13 -13.77 -3.67
CA LEU A 308 20.60 -13.73 -2.28
C LEU A 308 21.82 -14.64 -2.05
N SER A 309 21.85 -15.81 -2.69
CA SER A 309 22.99 -16.74 -2.64
C SER A 309 24.24 -16.12 -3.26
N SER A 310 24.09 -15.42 -4.38
CA SER A 310 25.19 -14.72 -5.05
C SER A 310 25.79 -13.59 -4.20
N ILE A 311 24.96 -12.86 -3.44
CA ILE A 311 25.42 -11.80 -2.53
C ILE A 311 26.17 -12.40 -1.34
N LYS A 312 25.64 -13.48 -0.75
CA LYS A 312 26.28 -14.16 0.39
C LYS A 312 27.68 -14.66 0.05
N GLY A 313 27.90 -15.08 -1.19
CA GLY A 313 29.22 -15.49 -1.69
C GLY A 313 30.22 -14.34 -1.82
N ARG A 314 29.77 -13.09 -2.01
CA ARG A 314 30.64 -11.90 -2.13
C ARG A 314 31.00 -11.25 -0.79
N LEU A 315 30.25 -11.58 0.27
CA LEU A 315 30.45 -11.05 1.63
C LEU A 315 31.36 -11.96 2.50
N LYS A 316 31.74 -13.13 1.98
CA LYS A 316 32.68 -14.07 2.61
C LYS A 316 34.08 -13.87 2.05
#